data_AF-A0A840W404-F1
#
_entry.id   AF-A0A840W404-F1
#
_cell.length_a   1.000
_cell.length_b   1.000
_cell.length_c   1.000
_cell.angle_alpha   90.00
_cell.angle_beta   90.00
_cell.angle_gamma   90.00
#
_symmetry.space_group_name_H-M   'P 1'
#
loop_
_entity.id
_entity.type
_entity.pdbx_description
1 polymer ?
#
loop_
_entity_poly.entity_id
_entity_poly.type
_entity_poly.pdbx_seq_one_letter_code
_entity_poly.pdbx_strand_id
1 'polypeptide(L)'
;MADDMGSTVPRRQLGRALRDLRTEAGITLDAAAEALECSRQKVWRIESGLGSMRGVDVRAMCELYGATGELARALTSLAGETRAKGWWHAYGDAVPEWFELYVGLESAASRLRFYKNSLVPGILQSRDYA
;
A
#
# COMPACT_ATOMS: atom_id res chain seq x y z
N MET A 1 -0.46 8.87 -19.43
CA MET A 1 0.56 7.94 -18.95
C MET A 1 0.39 7.84 -17.45
N ALA A 2 -0.38 6.86 -16.99
CA ALA A 2 -0.43 6.51 -15.58
C ALA A 2 0.94 5.91 -15.25
N ASP A 3 1.66 6.56 -14.34
CA ASP A 3 2.92 6.06 -13.79
C ASP A 3 2.67 4.65 -13.24
N ASP A 4 3.57 3.71 -13.52
CA ASP A 4 3.56 2.30 -13.09
C ASP A 4 3.66 2.25 -11.56
N MET A 5 2.56 2.62 -10.93
CA MET A 5 2.47 2.96 -9.52
C MET A 5 2.15 1.67 -8.79
N GLY A 6 3.09 0.71 -8.70
CA GLY A 6 3.11 -0.60 -7.99
C GLY A 6 2.02 -0.98 -6.95
N SER A 7 2.31 -1.79 -5.93
CA SER A 7 1.20 -2.30 -5.08
C SER A 7 0.49 -1.20 -4.27
N THR A 8 -0.83 -1.08 -4.47
CA THR A 8 -1.72 -0.12 -3.81
C THR A 8 -1.99 -0.50 -2.34
N VAL A 9 -1.82 -1.76 -1.97
CA VAL A 9 -2.13 -2.25 -0.61
C VAL A 9 -1.08 -1.82 0.42
N PRO A 10 0.24 -2.07 0.23
CA PRO A 10 1.27 -1.58 1.15
C PRO A 10 1.25 -0.06 1.30
N ARG A 11 0.95 0.68 0.22
CA ARG A 11 0.83 2.14 0.29
C ARG A 11 -0.32 2.61 1.16
N ARG A 12 -1.50 1.99 1.03
CA ARG A 12 -2.66 2.35 1.84
C ARG A 12 -2.46 1.96 3.30
N GLN A 13 -1.82 0.82 3.57
CA GLN A 13 -1.44 0.42 4.92
C GLN A 13 -0.43 1.39 5.53
N LEU A 14 0.63 1.73 4.81
CA LEU A 14 1.65 2.68 5.27
C LEU A 14 1.07 4.08 5.49
N GLY A 15 0.30 4.60 4.53
CA GLY A 15 -0.35 5.91 4.65
C GLY A 15 -1.29 5.97 5.85
N ARG A 16 -2.09 4.92 6.06
CA ARG A 16 -2.97 4.80 7.23
C ARG A 16 -2.18 4.80 8.54
N ALA A 17 -1.13 3.99 8.64
CA ALA A 17 -0.29 3.94 9.83
C ALA A 17 0.35 5.30 10.16
N LEU A 18 0.85 6.02 9.15
CA LEU A 18 1.41 7.37 9.33
C LEU A 18 0.33 8.38 9.77
N ARG A 19 -0.87 8.31 9.20
CA ARG A 19 -1.99 9.16 9.60
C ARG A 19 -2.42 8.91 11.05
N ASP A 20 -2.48 7.64 11.44
CA ASP A 20 -2.87 7.24 12.80
C ASP A 20 -1.82 7.77 13.79
N LEU A 21 -0.53 7.57 13.52
CA LEU A 21 0.58 8.14 14.31
C LEU A 21 0.54 9.66 14.43
N ARG A 22 0.30 10.38 13.32
CA ARG A 22 0.16 11.85 13.36
C ARG A 22 -0.99 12.27 14.28
N THR A 23 -2.11 11.55 14.18
CA THR A 23 -3.32 11.86 14.96
C THR A 23 -3.10 11.59 16.44
N GLU A 24 -2.44 10.48 16.79
CA GLU A 24 -2.04 10.13 18.15
C GLU A 24 -1.05 11.14 18.75
N ALA A 25 -0.12 11.65 17.94
CA ALA A 25 0.81 12.71 18.33
C ALA A 25 0.14 14.09 18.48
N GLY A 26 -1.15 14.24 18.13
CA GLY A 26 -1.86 15.52 18.19
C GLY A 26 -1.39 16.55 17.16
N ILE A 27 -0.67 16.12 16.12
CA ILE A 27 -0.07 17.00 15.12
C ILE A 27 -1.08 17.25 14.00
N THR A 28 -1.30 18.52 13.64
CA THR A 28 -2.16 18.85 12.50
C THR A 28 -1.45 18.60 11.18
N LEU A 29 -2.21 18.44 10.10
CA LEU A 29 -1.62 18.20 8.78
C LEU A 29 -0.79 19.41 8.28
N ASP A 30 -1.18 20.62 8.68
CA ASP A 30 -0.42 21.85 8.39
C ASP A 30 0.87 21.93 9.21
N ALA A 31 0.83 21.61 10.52
CA ALA A 31 2.02 21.56 11.36
C ALA A 31 3.01 20.50 10.90
N ALA A 32 2.51 19.34 10.44
CA ALA A 32 3.36 18.30 9.86
C ALA A 32 4.04 18.78 8.56
N ALA A 33 3.30 19.49 7.71
CA ALA A 33 3.85 20.01 6.45
C ALA A 33 4.94 21.06 6.70
N GLU A 34 4.71 21.95 7.67
CA GLU A 34 5.68 22.97 8.11
C GLU A 34 6.95 22.32 8.67
N ALA A 35 6.82 21.38 9.60
CA ALA A 35 7.97 20.70 10.21
C ALA A 35 8.77 19.83 9.22
N LEU A 36 8.13 19.32 8.17
CA LEU A 36 8.76 18.52 7.12
C LEU A 36 9.23 19.36 5.92
N GLU A 37 9.12 20.69 6.00
CA GLU A 37 9.47 21.64 4.94
C GLU A 37 8.85 21.26 3.58
N CYS A 38 7.59 20.86 3.59
CA CYS A 38 6.90 20.40 2.37
C CYS A 38 5.46 20.89 2.28
N SER A 39 4.81 20.66 1.14
CA SER A 39 3.43 21.10 0.98
C SER A 39 2.46 20.23 1.77
N ARG A 40 1.42 20.85 2.33
CA ARG A 40 0.26 20.17 2.94
C ARG A 40 -0.28 19.05 2.03
N GLN A 41 -0.35 19.31 0.73
CA GLN A 41 -0.82 18.34 -0.25
C GLN A 41 0.09 17.11 -0.36
N LYS A 42 1.42 17.27 -0.21
CA LYS A 42 2.37 16.14 -0.20
C LYS A 42 2.12 15.25 1.02
N VAL A 43 2.00 15.82 2.21
CA VAL A 43 1.71 15.07 3.45
C VAL A 43 0.38 14.31 3.32
N TRP A 44 -0.67 15.00 2.86
CA TRP A 44 -1.99 14.38 2.66
C TRP A 44 -1.95 13.22 1.66
N ARG A 45 -1.21 13.38 0.55
CA ARG A 45 -1.04 12.33 -0.46
C ARG A 45 -0.37 11.09 0.12
N ILE A 46 0.68 11.28 0.90
CA ILE A 46 1.39 10.17 1.58
C ILE A 46 0.45 9.47 2.57
N GLU A 47 -0.20 10.22 3.47
CA GLU A 47 -1.16 9.66 4.44
C GLU A 47 -2.37 8.96 3.79
N SER A 48 -2.73 9.35 2.57
CA SER A 48 -3.83 8.74 1.82
C SER A 48 -3.41 7.53 0.97
N GLY A 49 -2.11 7.19 0.95
CA GLY A 49 -1.60 6.13 0.07
C GLY A 49 -1.54 6.53 -1.41
N LEU A 50 -1.67 7.82 -1.72
CA LEU A 50 -1.75 8.38 -3.06
C LEU A 50 -0.36 8.86 -3.52
N GLY A 51 0.42 7.98 -4.14
CA GLY A 51 1.70 8.31 -4.77
C GLY A 51 2.90 7.53 -4.23
N SER A 52 4.05 7.68 -4.89
CA SER A 52 5.31 7.05 -4.46
C SER A 52 5.77 7.62 -3.12
N MET A 53 6.01 6.74 -2.15
CA MET A 53 6.54 7.10 -0.84
C MET A 53 8.04 6.84 -0.83
N ARG A 54 8.85 7.87 -0.55
CA ARG A 54 10.30 7.68 -0.39
C ARG A 54 10.55 7.27 1.06
N GLY A 55 11.41 6.28 1.28
CA GLY A 55 11.80 5.88 2.63
C GLY A 55 12.39 7.02 3.47
N VAL A 56 12.98 8.05 2.83
CA VAL A 56 13.44 9.27 3.50
C VAL A 56 12.27 10.07 4.07
N ASP A 57 11.20 10.28 3.28
CA ASP A 57 10.00 11.00 3.74
C ASP A 57 9.33 10.23 4.90
N VAL A 58 9.24 8.89 4.78
CA VAL A 58 8.62 8.03 5.80
C VAL A 58 9.39 8.07 7.12
N ARG A 59 10.73 8.05 7.09
CA ARG A 59 11.55 8.19 8.30
C ARG A 59 11.34 9.54 8.99
N ALA A 60 11.38 10.63 8.23
CA ALA A 60 11.15 11.97 8.78
C ALA A 60 9.75 12.10 9.41
N MET A 61 8.73 11.53 8.77
CA MET A 61 7.37 11.47 9.34
C MET A 61 7.31 10.62 10.61
N CYS A 62 7.98 9.47 10.65
CA CYS A 62 8.04 8.63 11.86
C CYS A 62 8.68 9.36 13.03
N GLU A 63 9.81 10.03 12.79
CA GLU A 63 10.52 10.83 13.80
C GLU A 63 9.63 11.96 14.32
N LEU A 64 8.98 12.71 13.43
CA LEU A 64 8.08 13.79 13.79
C LEU A 64 6.85 13.30 14.59
N TYR A 65 6.30 12.14 14.25
CA TYR A 65 5.13 11.58 14.92
C TYR A 65 5.49 10.76 16.17
N GLY A 66 6.76 10.70 16.56
CA GLY A 66 7.21 9.99 17.76
C GLY A 66 7.29 8.47 17.61
N ALA A 67 7.17 7.93 16.40
CA ALA A 67 7.40 6.52 16.13
C ALA A 67 8.92 6.25 16.12
N THR A 68 9.40 5.45 17.07
CA THR A 68 10.82 5.11 17.21
C THR A 68 11.03 3.59 17.28
N GLY A 69 12.31 3.17 17.20
CA GLY A 69 12.70 1.78 17.41
C GLY A 69 12.23 0.81 16.31
N GLU A 70 11.43 -0.17 16.69
CA GLU A 70 10.98 -1.24 15.79
C GLU A 70 9.90 -0.78 14.82
N LEU A 71 8.96 0.06 15.27
CA LEU A 71 7.88 0.57 14.43
C LEU A 71 8.38 1.42 13.27
N ALA A 72 9.31 2.35 13.53
CA ALA A 72 9.91 3.18 12.49
C ALA A 72 10.65 2.34 11.44
N ARG A 73 11.37 1.29 11.87
CA ARG A 73 12.04 0.34 10.97
C ARG A 73 11.05 -0.44 10.12
N ALA A 74 9.97 -0.93 10.73
CA ALA A 74 8.90 -1.65 10.03
C ALA A 74 8.24 -0.77 8.96
N LEU A 75 7.85 0.47 9.29
CA LEU A 75 7.24 1.41 8.35
C LEU A 75 8.18 1.82 7.22
N THR A 76 9.47 2.00 7.54
CA THR A 76 10.50 2.28 6.52
C THR A 76 10.71 1.09 5.58
N SER A 77 10.68 -0.16 6.11
CA SER A 77 10.72 -1.37 5.30
C SER A 77 9.50 -1.47 4.38
N LEU A 78 8.31 -1.22 4.93
CA LEU A 78 7.05 -1.21 4.18
C LEU A 78 7.09 -0.17 3.05
N ALA A 79 7.74 0.97 3.26
CA ALA A 79 7.97 1.96 2.20
C ALA A 79 8.80 1.40 1.04
N GLY A 80 9.79 0.55 1.32
CA GLY A 80 10.53 -0.19 0.29
C GLY A 80 9.63 -1.11 -0.54
N GLU A 81 8.73 -1.83 0.13
CA GLU A 81 7.76 -2.72 -0.52
C GLU A 81 6.76 -1.97 -1.42
N THR A 82 6.42 -0.71 -1.12
CA THR A 82 5.54 0.10 -1.99
C THR A 82 6.07 0.32 -3.41
N ARG A 83 7.40 0.18 -3.58
CA ARG A 83 8.13 0.29 -4.84
C ARG A 83 8.43 -1.07 -5.47
N ALA A 84 8.29 -2.17 -4.72
CA ALA A 84 8.45 -3.49 -5.28
C ALA A 84 7.36 -3.72 -6.33
N LYS A 85 7.78 -4.00 -7.56
CA LYS A 85 6.87 -4.49 -8.59
C LYS A 85 6.43 -5.89 -8.16
N GLY A 86 5.11 -6.07 -7.98
CA GLY A 86 4.53 -7.39 -7.79
C GLY A 86 4.93 -8.37 -8.90
N TRP A 87 4.90 -9.67 -8.61
CA TRP A 87 5.32 -10.73 -9.53
C TRP A 87 4.58 -10.69 -10.88
N TRP A 88 3.35 -10.18 -10.90
CA TRP A 88 2.51 -10.07 -12.09
C TRP A 88 2.99 -9.03 -13.10
N HIS A 89 3.80 -8.04 -12.70
CA HIS A 89 4.40 -7.11 -13.67
C HIS A 89 5.39 -7.80 -14.62
N ALA A 90 5.89 -8.99 -14.27
CA ALA A 90 6.67 -9.82 -15.21
C ALA A 90 5.82 -10.34 -16.38
N TYR A 91 4.49 -10.34 -16.24
CA TYR A 91 3.54 -10.79 -17.26
C TYR A 91 3.00 -9.63 -18.12
N GLY A 92 3.52 -8.40 -17.94
CA GLY A 92 3.26 -7.25 -18.81
C GLY A 92 1.77 -7.00 -19.09
N ASP A 93 1.43 -6.86 -20.36
CA ASP A 93 0.08 -6.55 -20.87
C ASP A 93 -0.96 -7.66 -20.65
N ALA A 94 -0.54 -8.85 -20.18
CA ALA A 94 -1.47 -9.95 -19.90
C ALA A 94 -2.38 -9.66 -18.70
N VAL A 95 -1.95 -8.76 -17.80
CA VAL A 95 -2.75 -8.28 -16.68
C VAL A 95 -3.28 -6.89 -17.02
N PRO A 96 -4.59 -6.72 -17.23
CA PRO A 96 -5.16 -5.40 -17.48
C PRO A 96 -4.93 -4.45 -16.30
N GLU A 97 -4.74 -3.16 -16.59
CA GLU A 97 -4.52 -2.10 -15.58
C GLU A 97 -5.62 -2.09 -14.49
N TRP A 98 -6.88 -2.33 -14.88
CA TRP A 98 -8.00 -2.41 -13.94
C TRP A 98 -7.94 -3.61 -12.98
N PHE A 99 -7.17 -4.65 -13.32
CA PHE A 99 -7.05 -5.89 -12.54
C PHE A 99 -5.84 -5.86 -11.57
N GLU A 100 -4.89 -4.94 -11.73
CA GLU A 100 -3.69 -4.85 -10.89
C GLU A 100 -4.01 -4.69 -9.40
N LEU A 101 -5.03 -3.88 -9.06
CA LEU A 101 -5.47 -3.71 -7.68
C LEU A 101 -5.97 -5.04 -7.08
N TYR A 102 -6.71 -5.81 -7.86
CA TYR A 102 -7.23 -7.11 -7.41
C TYR A 102 -6.07 -8.07 -7.15
N VAL A 103 -5.13 -8.21 -8.09
CA VAL A 103 -3.98 -9.11 -7.94
C VAL A 103 -3.10 -8.68 -6.76
N GLY A 104 -2.91 -7.37 -6.55
CA GLY A 104 -2.17 -6.84 -5.41
C GLY A 104 -2.84 -7.17 -4.06
N LEU A 105 -4.17 -7.08 -3.98
CA LEU A 105 -4.93 -7.49 -2.80
C LEU A 105 -4.89 -8.99 -2.57
N GLU A 106 -5.04 -9.79 -3.63
CA GLU A 106 -4.99 -11.25 -3.56
C GLU A 106 -3.60 -11.75 -3.15
N SER A 107 -2.53 -11.15 -3.67
CA SER A 107 -1.14 -11.47 -3.29
C SER A 107 -0.80 -11.10 -1.85
N ALA A 108 -1.45 -10.08 -1.28
CA ALA A 108 -1.28 -9.69 0.11
C ALA A 108 -2.18 -10.47 1.09
N ALA A 109 -3.12 -11.27 0.57
CA ALA A 109 -4.06 -12.00 1.40
C ALA A 109 -3.39 -13.19 2.10
N SER A 110 -3.59 -13.31 3.41
CA SER A 110 -3.17 -14.48 4.20
C SER A 110 -4.22 -15.59 4.24
N ARG A 111 -5.44 -15.31 3.77
CA ARG A 111 -6.56 -16.26 3.74
C ARG A 111 -7.51 -15.94 2.60
N LEU A 112 -7.95 -16.99 1.91
CA LEU A 112 -8.95 -16.94 0.85
C LEU A 112 -10.20 -17.75 1.28
N ARG A 113 -11.39 -17.24 1.03
CA ARG A 113 -12.66 -17.96 1.18
C ARG A 113 -13.50 -17.72 -0.06
N PHE A 114 -13.98 -18.79 -0.69
CA PHE A 114 -14.88 -18.72 -1.84
C PHE A 114 -16.14 -19.54 -1.57
N TYR A 115 -17.27 -19.03 -2.01
CA TYR A 115 -18.57 -19.71 -1.96
C TYR A 115 -19.18 -19.70 -3.36
N LYS A 116 -19.67 -20.85 -3.79
CA LYS A 116 -20.42 -21.02 -5.04
C LYS A 116 -21.63 -21.90 -4.72
N ASN A 117 -22.83 -21.37 -4.96
CA ASN A 117 -24.08 -22.01 -4.55
C ASN A 117 -24.38 -23.30 -5.35
N SER A 118 -24.08 -23.29 -6.65
CA SER A 118 -24.52 -24.34 -7.58
C SER A 118 -23.40 -24.91 -8.44
N LEU A 119 -22.17 -24.39 -8.31
CA LEU A 119 -21.03 -24.76 -9.15
C LEU A 119 -19.82 -25.08 -8.29
N VAL A 120 -19.03 -26.06 -8.73
CA VAL A 120 -17.71 -26.32 -8.16
C VAL A 120 -16.78 -25.16 -8.53
N PRO A 121 -15.97 -24.62 -7.60
CA PRO A 121 -14.98 -23.58 -7.90
C PRO A 121 -14.08 -23.98 -9.07
N GLY A 122 -13.81 -23.04 -10.00
CA GLY A 122 -13.08 -23.31 -11.24
C GLY A 122 -11.73 -24.02 -11.04
N ILE A 123 -10.99 -23.65 -9.98
CA ILE A 123 -9.71 -24.29 -9.62
C ILE A 123 -9.82 -25.77 -9.21
N LEU A 124 -11.04 -26.25 -8.95
CA LEU A 124 -11.35 -27.63 -8.61
C LEU A 124 -12.12 -28.36 -9.73
N GLN A 125 -12.40 -27.69 -10.84
CA GLN A 125 -13.08 -28.31 -11.98
C GLN A 125 -12.10 -29.18 -12.77
N SER A 126 -12.52 -30.39 -13.12
CA SER A 126 -11.82 -31.25 -14.06
C SER A 126 -12.36 -31.05 -15.47
N ARG A 127 -11.66 -31.60 -16.46
CA ARG A 127 -12.17 -31.60 -17.85
C ARG A 127 -13.55 -32.26 -17.96
N ASP A 128 -13.83 -33.28 -17.15
CA ASP A 128 -15.10 -34.00 -17.15
C ASP A 128 -16.25 -33.22 -16.51
N TYR A 129 -15.94 -32.13 -15.80
CA TYR A 129 -16.93 -31.24 -15.19
C TYR A 129 -17.47 -30.18 -16.16
N ALA A 130 -16.71 -29.83 -17.20
CA ALA A 130 -16.95 -28.70 -18.10
C ALA A 130 -17.75 -29.08 -19.36
#